data_AF-A0AB39ZA50-F1
#
_entry.id   AF-A0AB39ZA50-F1
#
_cell.length_a   1.000
_cell.length_b   1.000
_cell.length_c   1.000
_cell.angle_alpha   90.00
_cell.angle_beta   90.00
_cell.angle_gamma   90.00
#
_symmetry.space_group_name_H-M   'P 1'
#
loop_
_entity.id
_entity.type
_entity.pdbx_description
1 polymer ?
#
loop_
_entity_poly.entity_id
_entity_poly.type
_entity_poly.pdbx_seq_one_letter_code
_entity_poly.pdbx_strand_id
1 'polypeptide(L)'
;MSQIEKNHLKSTAEAGAGSPGEASSVAVAADATETEELVKQLLGMGFPEGPARIALAGCNNNVELAVQLLVAGEDSRKQRRGHQGLRQLRRSLLGSPFSTNKAIEEMMRNSYTVQGLTDSVGKSGVEAMQLLLADEDLSSESPSSAESSSASDSAEN
;
A
#
# COMPACT_ATOMS: atom_id res chain seq x y z
N MET A 1 63.93 -1.32 50.01
CA MET A 1 62.76 -1.43 50.89
C MET A 1 61.51 -1.37 50.02
N SER A 2 60.61 -2.35 50.22
CA SER A 2 59.16 -2.43 49.88
C SER A 2 58.71 -2.00 48.48
N GLN A 3 58.35 -2.91 47.56
CA GLN A 3 57.08 -3.66 47.49
C GLN A 3 55.84 -2.84 47.85
N ILE A 4 54.85 -2.78 46.94
CA ILE A 4 53.49 -3.33 47.10
C ILE A 4 52.65 -2.95 45.87
N GLU A 5 52.34 -3.97 45.06
CA GLU A 5 51.15 -4.07 44.21
C GLU A 5 49.89 -3.72 45.00
N LYS A 6 49.02 -2.88 44.44
CA LYS A 6 47.64 -2.77 44.91
C LYS A 6 46.71 -3.35 43.85
N ASN A 7 46.63 -4.68 43.90
CA ASN A 7 45.48 -5.44 43.45
C ASN A 7 44.28 -5.04 44.32
N HIS A 8 43.20 -4.55 43.70
CA HIS A 8 41.88 -4.54 44.32
C HIS A 8 40.91 -5.29 43.41
N LEU A 9 40.80 -6.58 43.68
CA LEU A 9 39.62 -7.38 43.37
C LEU A 9 38.50 -6.97 44.33
N LYS A 10 37.33 -6.62 43.79
CA LYS A 10 36.06 -6.66 44.52
C LYS A 10 34.99 -7.31 43.64
N SER A 11 34.91 -8.62 43.81
CA SER A 11 33.71 -9.46 43.94
C SER A 11 32.49 -9.22 43.03
N THR A 12 32.27 -10.21 42.16
CA THR A 12 31.06 -11.07 42.04
C THR A 12 29.75 -10.56 42.65
N ALA A 13 28.73 -10.44 41.79
CA ALA A 13 27.35 -10.74 42.12
C ALA A 13 26.74 -11.57 40.97
N GLU A 14 26.69 -12.87 41.21
CA GLU A 14 25.79 -13.82 40.56
C GLU A 14 24.32 -13.46 40.85
N ALA A 15 23.44 -14.01 40.00
CA ALA A 15 21.99 -14.14 40.15
C ALA A 15 21.10 -13.04 39.53
N GLY A 16 20.36 -13.44 38.49
CA GLY A 16 19.03 -12.91 38.24
C GLY A 16 18.69 -12.67 36.78
N ALA A 17 18.08 -13.67 36.16
CA ALA A 17 17.16 -13.54 35.02
C ALA A 17 17.65 -12.70 33.83
N GLY A 18 18.27 -13.38 32.86
CA GLY A 18 18.43 -12.88 31.50
C GLY A 18 17.07 -12.49 30.93
N SER A 19 16.80 -11.19 30.96
CA SER A 19 15.66 -10.56 30.31
C SER A 19 15.88 -10.67 28.80
N PRO A 20 14.97 -11.28 28.01
CA PRO A 20 15.14 -11.46 26.57
C PRO A 20 14.93 -10.16 25.76
N GLY A 21 15.17 -8.99 26.37
CA GLY A 21 14.86 -7.68 25.79
C GLY A 21 15.96 -7.09 24.91
N GLU A 22 17.23 -7.45 25.09
CA GLU A 22 18.34 -6.80 24.37
C GLU A 22 18.67 -7.41 23.00
N ALA A 23 18.31 -8.67 22.76
CA ALA A 23 18.52 -9.29 21.44
C ALA A 23 17.55 -8.77 20.38
N SER A 24 16.35 -8.32 20.78
CA SER A 24 15.34 -7.84 19.84
C SER A 24 15.68 -6.47 19.25
N SER A 25 16.38 -5.60 20.00
CA SER A 25 16.73 -4.25 19.55
C SER A 25 17.87 -4.24 18.53
N VAL A 26 18.81 -5.18 18.67
CA VAL A 26 19.98 -5.31 17.78
C VAL A 26 19.61 -5.94 16.44
N ALA A 27 18.71 -6.94 16.44
CA ALA A 27 18.20 -7.53 15.20
C ALA A 27 17.44 -6.51 14.35
N VAL A 28 16.61 -5.66 14.97
CA VAL A 28 15.86 -4.61 14.26
C VAL A 28 16.76 -3.51 13.69
N ALA A 29 17.89 -3.20 14.34
CA ALA A 29 18.85 -2.22 13.84
C ALA A 29 19.64 -2.73 12.63
N ALA A 30 20.03 -4.02 12.61
CA ALA A 30 20.68 -4.64 11.46
C ALA A 30 19.73 -4.74 10.26
N ASP A 31 18.50 -5.17 10.49
CA ASP A 31 17.46 -5.27 9.45
C ASP A 31 17.12 -3.89 8.86
N ALA A 32 17.14 -2.84 9.68
CA ALA A 32 16.95 -1.47 9.22
C ALA A 32 18.09 -0.99 8.31
N THR A 33 19.36 -1.32 8.63
CA THR A 33 20.49 -0.97 7.76
C THR A 33 20.46 -1.73 6.43
N GLU A 34 20.10 -3.02 6.45
CA GLU A 34 19.96 -3.82 5.23
C GLU A 34 18.80 -3.30 4.36
N THR A 35 17.67 -2.95 4.97
CA THR A 35 16.53 -2.36 4.26
C THR A 35 16.91 -1.05 3.57
N GLU A 36 17.73 -0.20 4.19
CA GLU A 36 18.20 1.06 3.56
C GLU A 36 19.09 0.83 2.33
N GLU A 37 19.92 -0.23 2.32
CA GLU A 37 20.72 -0.60 1.15
C GLU A 37 19.84 -1.06 -0.02
N LEU A 38 18.81 -1.86 0.27
CA LEU A 38 17.84 -2.31 -0.72
C LEU A 38 16.98 -1.15 -1.26
N VAL A 39 16.64 -0.19 -0.41
CA VAL A 39 15.98 1.05 -0.83
C VAL A 39 16.89 1.83 -1.78
N LYS A 40 18.19 1.99 -1.47
CA LYS A 40 19.16 2.64 -2.38
C LYS A 40 19.25 1.92 -3.73
N GLN A 41 19.17 0.58 -3.74
CA GLN A 41 19.13 -0.19 -4.97
C GLN A 41 17.88 0.12 -5.81
N LEU A 42 16.69 0.18 -5.17
CA LEU A 42 15.44 0.58 -5.83
C LEU A 42 15.49 2.03 -6.35
N LEU A 43 16.10 2.96 -5.59
CA LEU A 43 16.34 4.32 -6.05
C LEU A 43 17.27 4.35 -7.27
N GLY A 44 18.31 3.52 -7.30
CA GLY A 44 19.22 3.40 -8.45
C GLY A 44 18.52 2.93 -9.72
N MET A 45 17.41 2.19 -9.60
CA MET A 45 16.53 1.80 -10.71
C MET A 45 15.50 2.88 -11.09
N GLY A 46 15.47 4.00 -10.37
CA GLY A 46 14.55 5.13 -10.63
C GLY A 46 13.24 5.07 -9.86
N PHE A 47 13.08 4.15 -8.90
CA PHE A 47 11.88 4.11 -8.07
C PHE A 47 11.94 5.15 -6.93
N PRO A 48 10.82 5.81 -6.60
CA PRO A 48 10.77 6.74 -5.50
C PRO A 48 10.91 6.03 -4.14
N GLU A 49 11.63 6.66 -3.22
CA GLU A 49 11.99 6.11 -1.90
C GLU A 49 10.78 5.72 -1.04
N GLY A 50 9.72 6.54 -1.04
CA GLY A 50 8.52 6.28 -0.24
C GLY A 50 7.83 4.97 -0.63
N PRO A 51 7.40 4.80 -1.89
CA PRO A 51 6.86 3.54 -2.39
C PRO A 51 7.83 2.36 -2.26
N ALA A 52 9.13 2.59 -2.50
CA ALA A 52 10.15 1.54 -2.37
C ALA A 52 10.20 0.95 -0.96
N ARG A 53 10.19 1.79 0.09
CA ARG A 53 10.12 1.33 1.49
C ARG A 53 8.86 0.53 1.80
N ILE A 54 7.71 1.00 1.32
CA ILE A 54 6.42 0.32 1.54
C ILE A 54 6.41 -1.04 0.83
N ALA A 55 6.93 -1.10 -0.40
CA ALA A 55 6.99 -2.33 -1.17
C ALA A 55 7.94 -3.35 -0.53
N LEU A 56 9.13 -2.93 -0.08
CA LEU A 56 10.08 -3.80 0.62
C LEU A 56 9.51 -4.30 1.95
N ALA A 57 8.86 -3.44 2.73
CA ALA A 57 8.20 -3.84 3.98
C ALA A 57 7.09 -4.87 3.74
N GLY A 58 6.33 -4.75 2.65
CA GLY A 58 5.30 -5.72 2.26
C GLY A 58 5.86 -7.02 1.65
N CYS A 59 7.12 -7.02 1.21
CA CYS A 59 7.78 -8.14 0.53
C CYS A 59 8.85 -8.81 1.39
N ASN A 60 8.94 -8.51 2.69
CA ASN A 60 10.00 -9.00 3.58
C ASN A 60 11.40 -8.78 2.98
N ASN A 61 11.69 -7.55 2.55
CA ASN A 61 12.97 -7.16 1.96
C ASN A 61 13.35 -7.89 0.66
N ASN A 62 12.37 -8.51 -0.03
CA ASN A 62 12.59 -9.08 -1.35
C ASN A 62 12.47 -7.99 -2.44
N VAL A 63 13.60 -7.68 -3.08
CA VAL A 63 13.70 -6.64 -4.13
C VAL A 63 12.89 -7.01 -5.37
N GLU A 64 12.92 -8.27 -5.83
CA GLU A 64 12.21 -8.69 -7.04
C GLU A 64 10.70 -8.54 -6.89
N LEU A 65 10.16 -8.99 -5.76
CA LEU A 65 8.75 -8.83 -5.43
C LEU A 65 8.38 -7.36 -5.23
N ALA A 66 9.24 -6.57 -4.59
CA ALA A 66 9.03 -5.14 -4.41
C ALA A 66 8.98 -4.40 -5.77
N VAL A 67 9.88 -4.71 -6.71
CA VAL A 67 9.84 -4.17 -8.08
C VAL A 67 8.55 -4.56 -8.77
N GLN A 68 8.15 -5.83 -8.70
CA GLN A 68 6.90 -6.29 -9.32
C GLN A 68 5.68 -5.55 -8.76
N LEU A 69 5.63 -5.32 -7.45
CA LEU A 69 4.57 -4.56 -6.79
C LEU A 69 4.58 -3.08 -7.15
N LEU A 70 5.76 -2.48 -7.28
CA LEU A 70 5.91 -1.08 -7.68
C LEU A 70 5.41 -0.85 -9.10
N VAL A 71 5.82 -1.72 -10.04
CA VAL A 71 5.42 -1.65 -11.45
C VAL A 71 3.92 -1.94 -11.59
N ALA A 72 3.46 -3.09 -11.12
CA ALA A 72 2.05 -3.49 -11.24
C ALA A 72 1.10 -2.54 -10.49
N GLY A 73 1.53 -2.04 -9.34
CA GLY A 73 0.78 -1.08 -8.54
C GLY A 73 0.72 0.30 -9.17
N GLU A 74 1.72 0.72 -9.95
CA GLU A 74 1.67 1.99 -10.66
C GLU A 74 0.68 1.94 -11.84
N ASP A 75 0.70 0.88 -12.62
CA ASP A 75 -0.25 0.66 -13.72
C ASP A 75 -1.69 0.57 -13.21
N SER A 76 -1.90 -0.19 -12.13
CA SER A 76 -3.21 -0.31 -11.49
C SER A 76 -3.71 1.01 -10.91
N ARG A 77 -2.83 1.85 -10.36
CA ARG A 77 -3.19 3.18 -9.82
C ARG A 77 -3.55 4.15 -10.94
N LYS A 78 -2.79 4.17 -12.03
CA LYS A 78 -3.08 4.98 -13.22
C LYS A 78 -4.43 4.57 -13.83
N GLN A 79 -4.65 3.26 -13.98
CA GLN A 79 -5.90 2.71 -14.47
C GLN A 79 -7.08 3.09 -13.56
N ARG A 80 -7.01 2.81 -12.25
CA ARG A 80 -8.11 3.15 -11.32
C ARG A 80 -8.47 4.64 -11.35
N ARG A 81 -7.48 5.53 -11.45
CA ARG A 81 -7.71 6.99 -11.54
C ARG A 81 -8.42 7.38 -12.84
N GLY A 82 -8.00 6.79 -13.96
CA GLY A 82 -8.69 6.98 -15.24
C GLY A 82 -10.14 6.53 -15.18
N HIS A 83 -10.40 5.36 -14.59
CA HIS A 83 -11.76 4.85 -14.40
C HIS A 83 -12.59 5.72 -13.47
N GLN A 84 -12.02 6.22 -12.36
CA GLN A 84 -12.71 7.14 -11.45
C GLN A 84 -13.05 8.47 -12.15
N GLY A 85 -12.11 9.02 -12.91
CA GLY A 85 -12.34 10.21 -13.72
C GLY A 85 -13.47 10.00 -14.73
N LEU A 86 -13.49 8.86 -15.43
CA LEU A 86 -14.56 8.53 -16.38
C LEU A 86 -15.91 8.38 -15.69
N ARG A 87 -15.97 7.77 -14.51
CA ARG A 87 -17.20 7.67 -13.70
C ARG A 87 -17.69 9.04 -13.25
N GLN A 88 -16.78 9.94 -12.88
CA GLN A 88 -17.14 11.29 -12.48
C GLN A 88 -17.65 12.12 -13.67
N LEU A 89 -16.99 11.99 -14.84
CA LEU A 89 -17.47 12.57 -16.09
C LEU A 89 -18.85 12.04 -16.47
N ARG A 90 -19.06 10.72 -16.38
CA ARG A 90 -20.37 10.09 -16.60
C ARG A 90 -21.43 10.72 -15.70
N ARG A 91 -21.18 10.78 -14.39
CA ARG A 91 -22.12 11.38 -13.43
C ARG A 91 -22.44 12.84 -13.77
N SER A 92 -21.46 13.62 -14.21
CA SER A 92 -21.68 15.02 -14.62
C SER A 92 -22.35 15.17 -15.98
N LEU A 93 -22.10 14.29 -16.95
CA LEU A 93 -22.65 14.36 -18.31
C LEU A 93 -24.06 13.78 -18.39
N LEU A 94 -24.31 12.66 -17.71
CA LEU A 94 -25.57 11.93 -17.74
C LEU A 94 -26.50 12.24 -16.56
N GLY A 95 -25.96 12.78 -15.46
CA GLY A 95 -26.75 13.15 -14.28
C GLY A 95 -27.34 14.56 -14.37
N SER A 96 -26.47 15.58 -14.44
CA SER A 96 -26.89 16.98 -14.37
C SER A 96 -26.16 17.86 -15.40
N PRO A 97 -26.70 18.00 -16.63
CA PRO A 97 -26.01 18.61 -17.77
C PRO A 97 -25.65 20.09 -17.57
N PHE A 98 -26.36 20.81 -16.70
CA PHE A 98 -26.10 22.23 -16.42
C PHE A 98 -24.90 22.47 -15.48
N SER A 99 -24.50 21.45 -14.73
CA SER A 99 -23.33 21.51 -13.83
C SER A 99 -22.05 20.96 -14.45
N THR A 100 -22.14 20.42 -15.66
CA THR A 100 -21.06 19.66 -16.29
C THR A 100 -19.85 20.51 -16.58
N ASN A 101 -20.01 21.74 -17.08
CA ASN A 101 -18.87 22.61 -17.41
C ASN A 101 -18.02 22.90 -16.17
N LYS A 102 -18.65 23.22 -15.03
CA LYS A 102 -17.95 23.48 -13.78
C LYS A 102 -17.24 22.22 -13.24
N ALA A 103 -17.89 21.06 -13.34
CA ALA A 103 -17.28 19.80 -12.93
C ALA A 103 -16.12 19.38 -13.83
N ILE A 104 -16.24 19.58 -15.15
CA ILE A 104 -15.16 19.36 -16.12
C ILE A 104 -14.00 20.31 -15.83
N GLU A 105 -14.26 21.60 -15.62
CA GLU A 105 -13.23 22.57 -15.24
C GLU A 105 -12.50 22.16 -13.96
N GLU A 106 -13.23 21.73 -12.93
CA GLU A 106 -12.64 21.25 -11.68
C GLU A 106 -11.79 20.00 -11.89
N MET A 107 -12.26 19.05 -12.70
CA MET A 107 -11.49 17.88 -13.08
C MET A 107 -10.24 18.21 -13.90
N MET A 108 -10.34 19.20 -14.79
CA MET A 108 -9.23 19.66 -15.64
C MET A 108 -8.15 20.38 -14.84
N ARG A 109 -8.50 21.00 -13.69
CA ARG A 109 -7.52 21.60 -12.77
C ARG A 109 -6.65 20.56 -12.06
N ASN A 110 -7.12 19.32 -11.93
CA ASN A 110 -6.35 18.24 -11.35
C ASN A 110 -5.58 17.49 -12.45
N SER A 111 -4.27 17.74 -12.52
CA SER A 111 -3.38 17.15 -13.54
C SER A 111 -3.41 15.62 -13.53
N TYR A 112 -3.54 15.00 -12.36
CA TYR A 112 -3.54 13.54 -12.23
C TYR A 112 -4.78 12.88 -12.84
N THR A 113 -5.95 13.50 -12.69
CA THR A 113 -7.20 13.03 -13.33
C THR A 113 -7.13 13.19 -14.84
N VAL A 114 -6.61 14.32 -15.33
CA VAL A 114 -6.46 14.57 -16.77
C VAL A 114 -5.47 13.57 -17.39
N GLN A 115 -4.35 13.30 -16.72
CA GLN A 115 -3.36 12.33 -17.18
C GLN A 115 -3.97 10.92 -17.24
N GLY A 116 -4.65 10.48 -16.18
CA GLY A 116 -5.28 9.16 -16.13
C GLY A 116 -6.40 8.98 -17.16
N LEU A 117 -7.16 10.04 -17.44
CA LEU A 117 -8.17 10.07 -18.51
C LEU A 117 -7.53 9.97 -19.89
N THR A 118 -6.50 10.78 -20.14
CA THR A 118 -5.74 10.77 -21.40
C THR A 118 -5.14 9.40 -21.67
N ASP A 119 -4.55 8.78 -20.64
CA ASP A 119 -3.98 7.44 -20.74
C ASP A 119 -5.06 6.39 -21.01
N SER A 120 -6.23 6.48 -20.38
CA SER A 120 -7.32 5.51 -20.58
C SER A 120 -7.90 5.61 -22.01
N VAL A 121 -8.14 6.83 -22.50
CA VAL A 121 -8.60 7.08 -23.87
C VAL A 121 -7.52 6.70 -24.89
N GLY A 122 -6.25 6.96 -24.59
CA GLY A 122 -5.11 6.65 -25.46
C GLY A 122 -4.81 5.15 -25.56
N LYS A 123 -5.00 4.39 -24.47
CA LYS A 123 -4.83 2.92 -24.46
C LYS A 123 -5.97 2.21 -25.20
N SER A 124 -7.22 2.59 -24.91
CA SER A 124 -8.39 2.00 -25.55
C SER A 124 -9.60 2.93 -25.44
N GLY A 125 -9.81 3.74 -26.48
CA GLY A 125 -10.98 4.63 -26.54
C GLY A 125 -12.32 3.88 -26.47
N VAL A 126 -12.37 2.65 -26.99
CA VAL A 126 -13.57 1.79 -26.94
C VAL A 126 -13.88 1.37 -25.50
N GLU A 127 -12.88 0.95 -24.74
CA GLU A 127 -13.04 0.59 -23.33
C GLU A 127 -13.42 1.83 -22.50
N ALA A 128 -12.80 2.99 -22.78
CA ALA A 128 -13.14 4.25 -22.12
C ALA A 128 -14.61 4.66 -22.38
N MET A 129 -15.11 4.49 -23.61
CA MET A 129 -16.53 4.73 -23.92
C MET A 129 -17.45 3.70 -23.26
N GLN A 130 -17.06 2.42 -23.22
CA GLN A 130 -17.82 1.40 -22.50
C GLN A 130 -17.91 1.74 -21.01
N LEU A 131 -16.83 2.17 -20.37
CA LEU A 131 -16.85 2.61 -18.96
C LEU A 131 -17.73 3.83 -18.73
N LEU A 132 -17.80 4.74 -19.69
CA LEU A 132 -18.67 5.92 -19.61
C LEU A 132 -20.14 5.53 -19.75
N LEU A 133 -20.45 4.50 -20.53
CA LEU A 133 -21.80 3.98 -20.79
C LEU A 133 -22.23 2.85 -19.84
N ALA A 134 -21.31 2.21 -19.12
CA ALA A 134 -21.58 1.08 -18.23
C ALA A 134 -22.38 1.49 -16.98
N ASP A 135 -23.51 0.83 -16.75
CA ASP A 135 -24.35 1.03 -15.56
C ASP A 135 -23.65 0.47 -14.30
N GLU A 136 -23.53 1.31 -13.26
CA GLU A 136 -22.73 1.01 -12.07
C GLU A 136 -23.31 -0.10 -11.17
N ASP A 137 -24.51 -0.62 -11.47
CA ASP A 137 -25.22 -1.60 -10.63
C ASP A 137 -24.79 -3.06 -10.82
N LEU A 138 -23.95 -3.37 -11.82
CA LEU A 138 -23.60 -4.76 -12.17
C LEU A 138 -22.13 -5.18 -11.92
N SER A 139 -21.30 -4.30 -11.35
CA SER A 139 -19.86 -4.60 -11.13
C SER A 139 -19.46 -4.76 -9.65
N SER A 140 -20.43 -4.94 -8.74
CA SER A 140 -20.18 -5.36 -7.36
C SER A 140 -20.31 -6.88 -7.22
N GLU A 141 -19.47 -7.65 -7.88
CA GLU A 141 -19.27 -9.05 -7.49
C GLU A 141 -18.36 -9.06 -6.25
N SER A 142 -18.99 -8.80 -5.11
CA SER A 142 -18.42 -9.15 -3.79
C SER A 142 -18.64 -10.65 -3.61
N PRO A 143 -17.59 -11.47 -3.41
CA PRO A 143 -17.78 -12.89 -3.19
C PRO A 143 -18.56 -13.15 -1.89
N SER A 144 -19.54 -14.02 -2.01
CA SER A 144 -20.35 -14.65 -0.96
C SER A 144 -19.52 -15.19 0.20
N SER A 145 -19.97 -14.95 1.45
CA SER A 145 -19.80 -15.78 2.67
C SER A 145 -20.48 -15.00 3.81
N ALA A 146 -21.44 -15.49 4.60
CA ALA A 146 -21.90 -16.83 4.85
C ALA A 146 -23.41 -16.81 5.11
N GLU A 147 -24.08 -17.77 4.50
CA GLU A 147 -25.41 -18.21 4.90
C GLU A 147 -25.23 -18.99 6.20
N SER A 148 -25.60 -18.39 7.35
CA SER A 148 -25.81 -19.16 8.57
C SER A 148 -27.30 -19.43 8.72
N SER A 149 -27.73 -20.52 8.09
CA SER A 149 -28.86 -21.31 8.54
C SER A 149 -28.65 -21.74 9.99
N SER A 150 -29.49 -21.29 10.91
CA SER A 150 -29.70 -21.99 12.19
C SER A 150 -31.19 -22.22 12.38
N ALA A 151 -31.60 -23.41 11.95
CA ALA A 151 -32.86 -24.02 12.34
C ALA A 151 -32.83 -24.39 13.83
N SER A 152 -34.03 -24.30 14.43
CA SER A 152 -34.48 -25.05 15.61
C SER A 152 -33.91 -24.65 16.98
N ASP A 153 -34.78 -24.20 17.89
CA ASP A 153 -35.09 -25.03 19.06
C ASP A 153 -36.44 -24.65 19.70
N SER A 154 -37.17 -25.68 20.08
CA SER A 154 -38.51 -25.66 20.67
C SER A 154 -38.46 -25.46 22.18
N ALA A 155 -39.48 -24.82 22.77
CA ALA A 155 -40.15 -25.29 23.99
C ALA A 155 -41.24 -24.30 24.45
N GLU A 156 -42.50 -24.73 24.27
CA GLU A 156 -43.60 -24.42 25.18
C GLU A 156 -43.26 -24.91 26.59
N ASN A 157 -43.30 -24.01 27.58
CA ASN A 157 -44.10 -24.16 28.82
C ASN A 157 -44.05 -22.89 29.67
#